data_AF-A0A2D4GPH4-F1
#
_entry.id   AF-A0A2D4GPH4-F1
#
_cell.length_a   1.000
_cell.length_b   1.000
_cell.length_c   1.000
_cell.angle_alpha   90.00
_cell.angle_beta   90.00
_cell.angle_gamma   90.00
#
_symmetry.space_group_name_H-M   'P 1'
#
loop_
_entity.id
_entity.type
_entity.pdbx_description
1 polymer ?
#
loop_
_entity_poly.entity_id
_entity_poly.type
_entity_poly.pdbx_seq_one_letter_code
_entity_poly.pdbx_strand_id
1 'polypeptide(L)'
;MRNERHSYQVYRQPIPVQDLVLEDLQDGDVKMGGSFRGAFGNSDKAKNIFRVRFRDSSSGQSHTLQANDIFHKQQWFNCIQAAVVPFQPCPVPFEMKDLPELSEEGEENQPFGSNAK
;
A
#
# COMPACT_ATOMS: atom_id res chain seq x y z
N MET A 1 -36.93 14.96 28.52
CA MET A 1 -35.45 14.79 28.50
C MET A 1 -35.12 13.98 27.25
N ARG A 2 -34.76 14.64 26.15
CA ARG A 2 -34.34 13.94 24.92
C ARG A 2 -32.94 13.43 25.16
N ASN A 3 -32.83 12.12 25.17
CA ASN A 3 -31.61 11.36 25.32
C ASN A 3 -30.65 11.73 24.17
N GLU A 4 -29.73 12.66 24.42
CA GLU A 4 -28.65 13.13 23.53
C GLU A 4 -27.64 12.00 23.26
N ARG A 5 -28.10 10.89 22.66
CA ARG A 5 -27.18 9.84 22.21
C ARG A 5 -26.53 10.31 20.93
N HIS A 6 -25.22 10.56 21.00
CA HIS A 6 -24.39 10.69 19.82
C HIS A 6 -24.51 9.40 18.99
N SER A 7 -24.88 9.55 17.72
CA SER A 7 -24.87 8.48 16.73
C SER A 7 -23.87 8.84 15.64
N TYR A 8 -23.16 7.84 15.12
CA TYR A 8 -22.20 8.02 14.05
C TYR A 8 -22.81 7.54 12.74
N GLN A 9 -22.89 8.43 11.76
CA GLN A 9 -23.33 8.07 10.42
C GLN A 9 -22.11 7.65 9.60
N VAL A 10 -22.23 6.49 8.94
CA VAL A 10 -21.19 5.98 8.06
C VAL A 10 -21.01 6.94 6.88
N TYR A 11 -19.83 7.53 6.76
CA TYR A 11 -19.46 8.39 5.64
C TYR A 11 -18.74 7.55 4.58
N ARG A 12 -19.42 7.30 3.45
CA ARG A 12 -18.96 6.43 2.35
C ARG A 12 -18.80 4.96 2.75
N GLN A 13 -18.36 4.12 1.81
CA GLN A 13 -18.19 2.70 2.03
C GLN A 13 -16.99 2.44 2.97
N PRO A 14 -17.13 1.57 3.99
CA PRO A 14 -16.01 1.16 4.82
C PRO A 14 -14.90 0.51 3.97
N ILE A 15 -13.65 0.86 4.25
CA ILE A 15 -12.47 0.31 3.55
C ILE A 15 -11.99 -0.93 4.33
N PRO A 16 -11.98 -2.12 3.72
CA PRO A 16 -11.37 -3.30 4.33
C PRO A 16 -9.86 -3.09 4.56
N VAL A 17 -9.32 -3.51 5.70
CA VAL A 17 -7.91 -3.30 6.06
C VAL A 17 -6.95 -3.94 5.05
N GLN A 18 -7.32 -5.08 4.47
CA GLN A 18 -6.57 -5.77 3.41
C GLN A 18 -6.41 -4.93 2.12
N ASP A 19 -7.37 -4.04 1.85
CA ASP A 19 -7.43 -3.19 0.66
C ASP A 19 -7.10 -1.73 0.99
N LEU A 20 -6.79 -1.44 2.26
CA LEU A 20 -6.45 -0.11 2.73
C LEU A 20 -4.99 0.22 2.37
N VAL A 21 -4.82 1.33 1.66
CA VAL A 21 -3.50 1.91 1.39
C VAL A 21 -3.38 3.23 2.14
N LEU A 22 -2.32 3.32 2.94
CA LEU A 22 -1.94 4.50 3.70
C LEU A 22 -0.80 5.22 2.99
N GLU A 23 -0.97 6.51 2.74
CA GLU A 23 0.01 7.37 2.09
C GLU A 23 0.31 8.56 2.99
N ASP A 24 1.60 8.77 3.27
CA ASP A 24 2.04 9.97 3.97
C ASP A 24 2.08 11.16 3.00
N LEU A 25 1.52 12.28 3.44
CA LEU A 25 1.49 13.52 2.67
C LEU A 25 2.25 14.59 3.44
N GLN A 26 3.14 15.29 2.75
CA GLN A 26 3.90 16.38 3.34
C GLN A 26 3.03 17.61 3.49
N ASP A 27 3.43 18.47 4.43
CA ASP A 27 2.78 19.74 4.67
C ASP A 27 2.73 20.56 3.37
N GLY A 28 1.52 20.78 2.86
CA GLY A 28 1.29 21.51 1.63
C GLY A 28 1.25 20.71 0.32
N ASP A 29 1.31 19.38 0.38
CA ASP A 29 1.09 18.49 -0.79
C ASP A 29 -0.36 18.54 -1.26
N VAL A 30 -1.30 18.67 -0.32
CA VAL A 30 -2.72 18.84 -0.64
C VAL A 30 -3.10 20.30 -0.45
N LYS A 31 -3.50 20.93 -1.56
CA LYS A 31 -4.35 22.11 -1.49
C LYS A 31 -5.74 21.60 -1.11
N MET A 32 -6.26 21.96 0.07
CA MET A 32 -7.68 21.75 0.41
C MET A 32 -8.53 22.67 -0.47
N GLY A 33 -8.60 22.35 -1.76
CA GLY A 33 -9.25 23.11 -2.81
C GLY A 33 -10.67 22.64 -3.02
N GLY A 34 -11.60 23.21 -2.26
CA GLY A 34 -13.03 23.09 -2.49
C GLY A 34 -13.70 24.46 -2.38
N SER A 35 -13.91 25.12 -3.52
CA SER A 35 -14.88 26.20 -3.77
C SER A 35 -15.01 27.35 -2.74
N PHE A 36 -13.97 27.76 -2.02
CA PHE A 36 -13.96 29.06 -1.34
C PHE A 36 -12.83 29.95 -1.89
N ARG A 37 -13.22 31.18 -2.16
CA ARG A 37 -12.62 32.10 -3.13
C ARG A 37 -11.15 32.42 -2.86
N GLY A 38 -10.40 32.58 -3.95
CA GLY A 38 -9.10 33.23 -3.91
C GLY A 38 -9.18 34.60 -3.23
N ALA A 39 -8.48 34.74 -2.12
CA ALA A 39 -8.05 36.01 -1.55
C ALA A 39 -7.12 35.69 -0.37
N PHE A 40 -5.81 35.87 -0.59
CA PHE A 40 -4.77 36.08 0.42
C PHE A 40 -4.77 35.13 1.63
N GLY A 41 -3.98 34.06 1.52
CA GLY A 41 -3.76 33.12 2.63
C GLY A 41 -2.29 32.89 2.95
N ASN A 42 -1.47 32.17 2.18
CA ASN A 42 -0.14 31.65 2.62
C ASN A 42 -0.17 30.78 3.90
N SER A 43 -1.31 30.72 4.61
CA SER A 43 -1.71 29.73 5.61
C SER A 43 -2.44 28.52 4.98
N ASP A 44 -2.58 28.49 3.65
CA ASP A 44 -3.35 27.53 2.82
C ASP A 44 -2.75 26.11 2.71
N LYS A 45 -1.70 25.80 3.46
CA LYS A 45 -0.98 24.54 3.37
C LYS A 45 -1.51 23.61 4.46
N ALA A 46 -2.30 22.61 4.07
CA ALA A 46 -2.76 21.61 5.03
C ALA A 46 -1.53 20.92 5.64
N LYS A 47 -1.46 20.94 6.98
CA LYS A 47 -0.37 20.35 7.77
C LYS A 47 -0.85 19.10 8.48
N ASN A 48 0.07 18.21 8.83
CA ASN A 48 -0.27 16.98 9.55
C ASN A 48 -1.33 16.15 8.81
N ILE A 49 -1.20 16.09 7.49
CA ILE A 49 -2.10 15.36 6.61
C ILE A 49 -1.56 13.98 6.24
N PHE A 50 -2.48 13.07 5.96
CA PHE A 50 -2.22 11.76 5.38
C PHE A 50 -3.41 11.34 4.52
N ARG A 51 -3.21 10.40 3.60
CA ARG A 51 -4.28 9.91 2.72
C ARG A 51 -4.51 8.42 2.92
N VAL A 52 -5.78 8.06 3.01
CA VAL A 52 -6.25 6.68 3.00
C VAL A 52 -7.04 6.42 1.74
N ARG A 53 -6.81 5.30 1.08
CA ARG A 53 -7.54 4.94 -0.14
C ARG A 53 -7.66 3.43 -0.29
N PHE A 54 -8.50 3.02 -1.21
CA PHE A 54 -8.52 1.65 -1.68
C PHE A 54 -7.27 1.34 -2.52
N ARG A 55 -6.80 0.10 -2.44
CA ARG A 55 -5.68 -0.43 -3.22
C ARG A 55 -5.95 -0.31 -4.71
N ASP A 56 -7.14 -0.71 -5.13
CA ASP A 56 -7.61 -0.56 -6.50
C ASP A 56 -8.32 0.81 -6.65
N SER A 57 -7.78 1.66 -7.53
CA SER A 57 -8.33 2.98 -7.84
C SER A 57 -9.76 2.94 -8.41
N SER A 58 -10.21 1.80 -8.92
CA SER A 58 -11.58 1.62 -9.42
C SER A 58 -12.57 1.25 -8.31
N SER A 59 -12.08 0.71 -7.20
CA SER A 59 -12.89 0.12 -6.11
C SER A 59 -13.37 1.12 -5.06
N GLY A 60 -12.90 2.36 -5.06
CA GLY A 60 -13.44 3.37 -4.17
C GLY A 60 -12.74 4.72 -4.14
N GLN A 61 -13.15 5.54 -3.17
CA GLN A 61 -12.70 6.92 -3.01
C GLN A 61 -11.44 6.99 -2.14
N SER A 62 -10.60 7.99 -2.41
CA SER A 62 -9.49 8.36 -1.53
C SER A 62 -9.91 9.47 -0.59
N HIS A 63 -9.50 9.38 0.67
CA HIS A 63 -9.77 10.37 1.70
C HIS A 63 -8.47 10.95 2.23
N THR A 64 -8.29 12.26 2.10
CA THR A 64 -7.24 13.01 2.78
C THR A 64 -7.76 13.42 4.14
N LEU A 65 -7.06 12.99 5.20
CA LEU A 65 -7.38 13.29 6.59
C LEU A 65 -6.32 14.24 7.16
N GLN A 66 -6.76 15.20 7.96
CA GLN A 66 -5.90 16.14 8.66
C GLN A 66 -5.97 15.87 10.16
N ALA A 67 -4.82 15.61 10.77
CA ALA A 67 -4.72 15.51 12.22
C ALA A 67 -4.54 16.89 12.87
N ASN A 68 -4.81 16.97 14.17
CA ASN A 68 -4.66 18.21 14.94
C ASN A 68 -3.20 18.66 15.03
N ASP A 69 -2.27 17.72 15.20
CA ASP A 69 -0.83 17.96 15.29
C ASP A 69 -0.03 16.77 14.75
N ILE A 70 1.30 16.89 14.78
CA ILE A 70 2.22 15.88 14.27
C ILE A 70 2.20 14.58 15.08
N PHE A 71 1.96 14.66 16.39
CA PHE A 71 1.90 13.48 17.26
C PHE A 71 0.63 12.67 17.00
N HIS A 72 -0.51 13.35 16.85
CA HIS A 72 -1.78 12.74 16.43
C HIS A 72 -1.65 12.14 15.04
N LYS A 73 -1.01 12.83 14.07
CA LYS A 73 -0.73 12.26 12.75
C LYS A 73 0.06 10.96 12.89
N GLN A 74 1.17 10.97 13.64
CA GLN A 74 1.98 9.77 13.84
C GLN A 74 1.20 8.64 14.53
N GLN A 75 0.37 8.96 15.53
CA GLN A 75 -0.46 7.96 16.20
C GLN A 75 -1.45 7.30 15.23
N TRP A 76 -2.20 8.10 14.46
CA TRP A 76 -3.10 7.60 13.43
C TRP A 76 -2.35 6.75 12.40
N PHE A 77 -1.23 7.28 11.91
CA PHE A 77 -0.41 6.63 10.89
C PHE A 77 0.12 5.28 11.38
N ASN A 78 0.71 5.23 12.59
CA ASN A 78 1.26 4.02 13.18
C ASN A 78 0.18 2.97 13.47
N CYS A 79 -0.97 3.38 14.01
CA CYS A 79 -2.07 2.46 14.28
C CYS A 79 -2.63 1.86 12.99
N ILE A 80 -2.81 2.67 11.94
CA ILE A 80 -3.28 2.18 10.64
C ILE A 80 -2.23 1.29 9.98
N GLN A 81 -0.96 1.72 9.97
CA GLN A 81 0.13 0.94 9.39
C GLN A 81 0.26 -0.42 10.08
N ALA A 82 0.24 -0.46 11.41
CA ALA A 82 0.30 -1.72 12.16
C ALA A 82 -0.88 -2.65 11.85
N ALA A 83 -2.06 -2.09 11.57
CA ALA A 83 -3.22 -2.87 11.14
C ALA A 83 -3.08 -3.40 9.70
N VAL A 84 -2.44 -2.65 8.79
CA VAL A 84 -2.29 -3.02 7.37
C VAL A 84 -1.14 -4.02 7.16
N VAL A 85 -0.05 -3.93 7.93
CA VAL A 85 1.15 -4.77 7.79
C VAL A 85 0.84 -6.28 7.71
N PRO A 86 -0.02 -6.88 8.56
CA PRO A 86 -0.37 -8.30 8.47
C PRO A 86 -1.04 -8.73 7.15
N PHE A 87 -1.60 -7.78 6.40
CA PHE A 87 -2.33 -8.02 5.15
C PHE A 87 -1.56 -7.55 3.92
N GLN A 88 -0.36 -6.98 4.10
CA GLN A 88 0.52 -6.74 2.95
C GLN A 88 1.06 -8.10 2.47
N PRO A 89 0.96 -8.40 1.17
CA PRO A 89 1.67 -9.53 0.61
C PRO A 89 3.15 -9.39 0.96
N CYS A 90 3.76 -10.45 1.50
CA CYS A 90 5.22 -10.51 1.54
C CYS A 90 5.74 -10.14 0.16
N PRO A 91 6.70 -9.20 0.03
CA PRO A 91 7.43 -9.02 -1.21
C PRO A 91 8.23 -10.31 -1.40
N VAL A 92 7.62 -11.31 -2.04
CA VAL A 92 8.35 -12.45 -2.58
C VAL A 92 9.37 -11.86 -3.54
N PRO A 93 10.68 -12.14 -3.39
CA PRO A 93 11.64 -11.81 -4.43
C PRO A 93 11.22 -12.61 -5.66
N PHE A 94 10.62 -11.96 -6.66
CA PHE A 94 10.32 -12.61 -7.93
C PHE A 94 11.65 -12.88 -8.64
N GLU A 95 11.88 -14.17 -8.92
CA GLU A 95 13.02 -14.81 -9.59
C GLU A 95 13.52 -14.14 -10.87
N MET A 96 14.79 -14.40 -11.19
CA MET A 96 15.27 -14.50 -12.58
C MET A 96 16.54 -15.37 -12.62
N LYS A 97 16.45 -16.63 -13.10
CA LYS A 97 16.71 -17.00 -14.50
C LYS A 97 16.97 -18.51 -14.66
N ASP A 98 16.07 -19.16 -15.39
CA ASP A 98 16.29 -20.38 -16.16
C ASP A 98 17.59 -20.29 -17.00
N LEU A 99 18.41 -21.34 -16.96
CA LEU A 99 19.44 -21.62 -17.98
C LEU A 99 19.17 -23.04 -18.52
N PRO A 100 19.33 -23.26 -19.84
CA PRO A 100 18.60 -24.27 -20.57
C PRO A 100 19.15 -25.68 -20.34
N GLU A 101 18.22 -26.62 -20.46
CA GLU A 101 18.40 -28.07 -20.59
C GLU A 101 19.57 -28.40 -21.53
N LEU A 102 20.66 -28.95 -21.00
CA LEU A 102 21.59 -29.76 -21.78
C LEU A 102 21.21 -31.21 -21.55
N SER A 103 20.38 -31.71 -22.45
CA SER A 103 20.19 -33.13 -22.70
C SER A 103 21.55 -33.72 -23.11
N GLU A 104 22.13 -34.60 -22.30
CA GLU A 104 23.06 -35.61 -22.80
C GLU A 104 22.63 -36.96 -22.24
N GLU A 105 22.28 -37.82 -23.19
CA GLU A 105 21.70 -39.14 -23.01
C GLU A 105 22.59 -40.05 -22.15
N GLY A 106 21.94 -40.83 -21.29
CA GLY A 106 22.56 -42.02 -20.74
C GLY A 106 22.61 -43.10 -21.82
N GLU A 107 23.80 -43.61 -22.12
CA GLU A 107 23.93 -44.89 -22.82
C GLU A 107 24.79 -45.85 -21.99
N GLU A 108 24.15 -46.96 -21.65
CA GLU A 108 24.59 -48.04 -20.80
C GLU A 108 25.55 -48.99 -21.56
N ASN A 109 26.57 -49.48 -20.85
CA ASN A 109 27.25 -50.77 -21.04
C ASN A 109 28.27 -51.02 -22.19
N GLN A 110 29.45 -51.48 -21.73
CA GLN A 110 30.49 -52.32 -22.39
C GLN A 110 29.92 -53.47 -23.27
N PRO A 111 30.66 -54.16 -24.19
CA PRO A 111 32.06 -54.64 -24.03
C PRO A 111 32.94 -54.90 -25.31
N PHE A 112 34.17 -55.40 -25.07
CA PHE A 112 35.13 -56.13 -25.95
C PHE A 112 35.98 -55.41 -27.03
N GLY A 113 37.31 -55.44 -26.83
CA GLY A 113 38.23 -56.21 -27.69
C GLY A 113 39.12 -55.49 -28.73
N SER A 114 40.45 -55.69 -28.58
CA SER A 114 41.52 -55.68 -29.61
C SER A 114 41.89 -54.32 -30.26
N ASN A 115 43.13 -53.93 -30.60
CA ASN A 115 44.36 -54.63 -30.95
C ASN A 115 45.58 -53.65 -30.97
N ALA A 116 46.79 -54.21 -30.93
CA ALA A 116 48.08 -53.75 -31.48
C ALA A 116 48.72 -52.41 -31.04
N LYS A 117 49.88 -52.49 -30.37
CA LYS A 117 51.20 -52.43 -31.04
C LYS A 117 52.33 -52.90 -30.10
#